data_AF-A0A1B6K843-F1
#
_entry.id   AF-A0A1B6K843-F1
#
_cell.length_a   1.000
_cell.length_b   1.000
_cell.length_c   1.000
_cell.angle_alpha   90.00
_cell.angle_beta   90.00
_cell.angle_gamma   90.00
#
_symmetry.space_group_name_H-M   'P 1'
#
loop_
_entity.id
_entity.type
_entity.pdbx_description
1 polymer ?
#
loop_
_entity_poly.entity_id
_entity_poly.type
_entity_poly.pdbx_seq_one_letter_code
_entity_poly.pdbx_strand_id
1 'polypeptide(L)'
;SPDFNRSCIIRNNIMGMNWGPEECQGHFPLLRGQPFDIMILCEHHGFKIAVNGQHYTVFEHRVPHNRVSHFAVDGDITIRSIEYGGGLLGGTMPMPGAMPIPGAVPM
;
A
#
# COMPACT_ATOMS: atom_id res chain seq x y z
N SER A 1 -4.17 -6.66 -8.62
CA SER A 1 -5.13 -6.64 -9.73
C SER A 1 -6.54 -6.75 -9.17
N PRO A 2 -7.42 -5.77 -9.42
CA PRO A 2 -8.82 -5.86 -8.98
C PRO A 2 -9.64 -6.80 -9.89
N ASP A 3 -10.37 -7.73 -9.28
CA ASP A 3 -11.38 -8.56 -9.94
C ASP A 3 -12.77 -8.11 -9.48
N PHE A 4 -13.50 -7.41 -10.36
CA PHE A 4 -14.86 -6.92 -10.07
C PHE A 4 -15.93 -8.01 -10.07
N ASN A 5 -15.67 -9.18 -10.69
CA ASN A 5 -16.62 -10.29 -10.68
C ASN A 5 -16.55 -11.06 -9.37
N ARG A 6 -15.33 -11.23 -8.84
CA ARG A 6 -15.08 -11.85 -7.52
C ARG A 6 -15.12 -10.86 -6.36
N SER A 7 -15.22 -9.56 -6.65
CA SER A 7 -15.14 -8.47 -5.68
C SER A 7 -13.93 -8.62 -4.76
N CYS A 8 -12.74 -8.81 -5.33
CA CYS A 8 -11.52 -8.94 -4.55
C CYS A 8 -10.31 -8.33 -5.26
N ILE A 9 -9.28 -7.94 -4.50
CA ILE A 9 -8.01 -7.44 -5.04
C ILE A 9 -6.96 -8.54 -4.91
N ILE A 10 -6.60 -9.12 -6.05
CA ILE A 10 -5.58 -10.17 -6.18
C ILE A 10 -4.20 -9.52 -6.02
N ARG A 11 -3.42 -10.00 -5.05
CA ARG A 11 -1.99 -9.67 -4.89
C ARG A 11 -1.16 -10.94 -5.09
N ASN A 12 -0.06 -10.80 -5.82
CA ASN A 12 0.83 -11.93 -6.11
C ASN A 12 2.23 -11.42 -6.49
N ASN A 13 3.19 -12.33 -6.58
CA ASN A 13 4.50 -12.12 -7.16
C ASN A 13 4.70 -13.04 -8.37
N ILE A 14 5.55 -12.63 -9.31
CA ILE A 14 6.00 -13.45 -10.43
C ILE A 14 7.52 -13.60 -10.35
N MET A 15 8.02 -14.83 -10.47
CA MET A 15 9.46 -15.14 -10.48
C MET A 15 9.75 -16.16 -11.57
N GLY A 16 10.69 -15.85 -12.47
CA GLY A 16 11.02 -16.75 -13.58
C GLY A 16 9.81 -17.14 -14.42
N MET A 17 8.92 -16.17 -14.68
CA MET A 17 7.62 -16.35 -15.37
C MET A 17 6.60 -17.25 -14.66
N ASN A 18 6.84 -17.65 -13.41
CA ASN A 18 5.90 -18.42 -12.61
C ASN A 18 5.24 -17.53 -11.55
N TRP A 19 3.90 -17.60 -11.47
CA TRP A 19 3.12 -16.92 -10.45
C TRP A 19 3.21 -17.67 -9.12
N GLY A 20 3.31 -16.92 -8.03
CA GLY A 20 3.20 -17.44 -6.67
C GLY A 20 1.75 -17.70 -6.25
N PRO A 21 1.52 -18.00 -4.95
CA PRO A 21 0.17 -18.12 -4.40
C PRO A 21 -0.55 -16.76 -4.35
N GLU A 22 -1.80 -16.73 -4.78
CA GLU A 22 -2.62 -15.50 -4.77
C GLU A 22 -3.13 -15.16 -3.37
N GLU A 23 -3.17 -13.86 -3.05
CA GLU A 23 -3.84 -13.30 -1.88
C GLU A 23 -5.03 -12.44 -2.33
N CYS A 24 -6.25 -12.85 -1.99
CA CYS A 24 -7.49 -12.11 -2.30
C CYS A 24 -8.35 -11.79 -1.08
N GLN A 25 -7.83 -11.96 0.14
CA GLN A 25 -8.57 -11.65 1.36
C GLN A 25 -8.69 -10.13 1.57
N GLY A 26 -9.84 -9.67 2.07
CA GLY A 26 -10.09 -8.26 2.35
C GLY A 26 -11.41 -7.79 1.74
N HIS A 27 -11.76 -6.52 1.98
CA HIS A 27 -12.91 -5.89 1.33
C HIS A 27 -12.60 -5.49 -0.12
N PHE A 28 -13.60 -4.97 -0.84
CA PHE A 28 -13.42 -4.44 -2.19
C PHE A 28 -13.79 -2.95 -2.25
N PRO A 29 -12.80 -2.04 -2.15
CA PRO A 29 -13.04 -0.60 -2.06
C PRO A 29 -13.24 0.12 -3.39
N LEU A 30 -13.23 -0.60 -4.52
CA LEU A 30 -13.25 0.01 -5.85
C LEU A 30 -14.64 -0.07 -6.47
N LEU A 31 -15.04 1.01 -7.15
CA LEU A 31 -16.29 1.09 -7.91
C LEU A 31 -15.98 1.56 -9.32
N ARG A 32 -16.62 0.95 -10.32
CA ARG A 32 -16.43 1.32 -11.73
C ARG A 32 -16.83 2.78 -11.96
N GLY A 33 -15.99 3.52 -12.68
CA GLY A 33 -16.20 4.93 -13.00
C GLY A 33 -16.01 5.90 -11.83
N GLN A 34 -15.68 5.42 -10.62
CA GLN A 34 -15.41 6.27 -9.47
C GLN A 34 -13.90 6.54 -9.33
N PRO A 35 -13.51 7.77 -8.93
CA PRO A 35 -12.14 8.06 -8.58
C PRO A 35 -11.73 7.27 -7.33
N PHE A 36 -10.46 6.89 -7.27
CA PHE A 36 -9.86 6.26 -6.10
C PHE A 36 -8.40 6.69 -5.98
N ASP A 37 -7.85 6.56 -4.78
CA ASP A 37 -6.45 6.81 -4.47
C ASP A 37 -5.84 5.54 -3.86
N ILE A 38 -4.65 5.16 -4.33
CA ILE A 38 -3.88 4.04 -3.78
C ILE A 38 -2.54 4.58 -3.28
N MET A 39 -2.23 4.30 -2.02
CA MET A 39 -0.93 4.57 -1.44
C MET A 39 -0.23 3.25 -1.13
N ILE A 40 1.00 3.10 -1.61
CA ILE A 40 1.84 1.92 -1.36
C ILE A 40 3.07 2.39 -0.60
N LEU A 41 3.16 2.00 0.67
CA LEU A 41 4.32 2.26 1.52
C LEU A 41 5.20 1.00 1.56
N CYS A 42 6.44 1.14 1.11
CA CYS A 42 7.43 0.08 1.22
C CYS A 42 8.05 0.09 2.62
N GLU A 43 7.75 -0.92 3.43
CA GLU A 43 8.41 -1.16 4.71
C GLU A 43 9.38 -2.35 4.64
N HIS A 44 10.13 -2.60 5.71
CA HIS A 44 11.10 -3.69 5.75
C HIS A 44 10.46 -5.08 5.57
N HIS A 45 9.24 -5.30 6.07
CA HIS A 45 8.56 -6.60 6.04
C HIS A 45 7.63 -6.80 4.84
N GLY A 46 7.12 -5.71 4.25
CA GLY A 46 6.16 -5.80 3.15
C GLY A 46 5.75 -4.42 2.63
N PHE A 47 4.84 -4.45 1.66
CA PHE A 47 4.15 -3.26 1.18
C PHE A 47 2.87 -3.06 1.98
N LYS A 48 2.78 -1.95 2.73
CA LYS A 48 1.52 -1.48 3.31
C LYS A 48 0.72 -0.76 2.24
N ILE A 49 -0.53 -1.17 2.05
CA ILE A 49 -1.40 -0.62 1.02
C ILE A 49 -2.57 0.06 1.71
N ALA A 50 -2.85 1.30 1.32
CA ALA A 50 -4.06 2.02 1.68
C ALA A 50 -4.85 2.37 0.41
N VAL A 51 -6.17 2.30 0.50
CA VAL A 51 -7.08 2.69 -0.57
C VAL A 51 -8.03 3.75 -0.01
N ASN A 52 -8.15 4.89 -0.71
CA ASN A 52 -8.97 6.03 -0.31
C ASN A 52 -8.68 6.49 1.14
N GLY A 53 -7.39 6.54 1.51
CA GLY A 53 -6.93 6.96 2.83
C GLY A 53 -7.11 5.94 3.97
N GLN A 54 -7.72 4.78 3.71
CA GLN A 54 -7.92 3.72 4.71
C GLN A 54 -6.94 2.57 4.50
N HIS A 55 -6.43 2.01 5.60
CA HIS A 55 -5.57 0.83 5.55
C HIS A 55 -6.33 -0.34 4.91
N TYR A 56 -5.77 -0.91 3.85
CA TYR A 56 -6.35 -2.02 3.14
C TYR A 56 -5.71 -3.34 3.58
N THR A 57 -4.39 -3.44 3.45
CA THR A 57 -3.67 -4.68 3.74
C THR A 57 -2.15 -4.48 3.80
N VAL A 58 -1.44 -5.54 4.15
CA VAL A 58 0.02 -5.67 4.01
C VAL A 58 0.29 -6.83 3.06
N PHE A 59 1.10 -6.60 2.04
CA PHE A 59 1.64 -7.65 1.17
C PHE A 59 3.09 -7.93 1.55
N GLU A 60 3.36 -9.07 2.16
CA GLU A 60 4.70 -9.42 2.63
C GLU A 60 5.70 -9.59 1.47
N HIS A 61 6.95 -9.16 1.70
CA HIS A 61 7.99 -9.27 0.68
C HIS A 61 8.37 -10.73 0.42
N ARG A 62 7.99 -11.25 -0.75
CA ARG A 62 8.44 -12.58 -1.23
C ARG A 62 9.76 -12.52 -2.00
N VAL A 63 10.18 -11.31 -2.37
CA VAL A 63 11.47 -10.99 -3.01
C VAL A 63 12.03 -9.71 -2.40
N PRO A 64 13.36 -9.51 -2.42
CA PRO A 64 13.97 -8.29 -1.89
C PRO A 64 13.40 -7.03 -2.57
N HIS A 65 12.79 -6.14 -1.78
CA HIS A 65 12.14 -4.92 -2.29
C HIS A 65 13.12 -3.97 -2.98
N ASN A 66 14.40 -3.99 -2.61
CA ASN A 66 15.47 -3.21 -3.23
C ASN A 66 15.74 -3.56 -4.70
N ARG A 67 15.17 -4.66 -5.22
CA ARG A 67 15.24 -5.02 -6.64
C ARG A 67 14.16 -4.35 -7.50
N VAL A 68 13.14 -3.75 -6.88
CA VAL A 68 12.07 -3.08 -7.58
C VAL A 68 12.59 -1.74 -8.13
N SER A 69 12.63 -1.60 -9.44
CA SER A 69 13.13 -0.41 -10.14
C SER A 69 12.08 0.28 -11.00
N HIS A 70 10.99 -0.40 -11.30
CA HIS A 70 9.95 0.07 -12.20
C HIS A 70 8.58 -0.09 -11.54
N PHE A 71 7.72 0.87 -11.81
CA PHE A 71 6.30 0.83 -11.49
C PHE A 71 5.53 0.82 -12.80
N ALA A 72 4.55 -0.08 -12.92
CA ALA A 72 3.73 -0.20 -14.11
C ALA A 72 2.26 -0.24 -13.70
N VAL A 73 1.43 0.45 -14.48
CA VAL A 73 -0.02 0.44 -14.38
C VAL A 73 -0.56 0.03 -15.74
N ASP A 74 -1.46 -0.94 -15.74
CA ASP A 74 -2.09 -1.47 -16.94
C ASP A 74 -3.57 -1.80 -16.65
N GLY A 75 -4.38 -1.78 -17.70
CA GLY A 75 -5.83 -2.06 -17.65
C GLY A 75 -6.72 -0.84 -17.90
N ASP A 76 -8.01 -1.01 -17.61
CA ASP A 76 -9.05 0.01 -17.81
C ASP A 76 -9.05 1.04 -16.67
N ILE A 77 -8.11 1.99 -16.74
CA ILE A 77 -7.90 3.03 -15.74
C ILE A 77 -7.45 4.34 -16.41
N THR A 78 -7.92 5.47 -15.89
CA THR A 78 -7.37 6.80 -16.21
C THR A 78 -6.52 7.29 -15.05
N ILE A 79 -5.23 7.51 -15.30
CA ILE A 79 -4.29 7.98 -14.29
C ILE A 79 -4.36 9.51 -14.20
N ARG A 80 -4.64 10.04 -13.01
CA ARG A 80 -4.64 11.50 -12.75
C ARG A 80 -3.27 12.00 -12.32
N SER A 81 -2.62 11.33 -11.37
CA SER A 81 -1.26 11.63 -10.93
C SER A 81 -0.58 10.38 -10.39
N ILE A 82 0.75 10.38 -10.41
CA ILE A 82 1.59 9.40 -9.73
C ILE A 82 2.65 10.21 -8.98
N GLU A 83 2.74 10.00 -7.66
CA GLU A 83 3.65 10.73 -6.79
C GLU A 83 4.54 9.74 -6.04
N TYR A 84 5.85 9.99 -6.05
CA TYR A 84 6.82 9.24 -5.28
C TYR A 84 7.22 10.07 -4.07
N GLY A 85 6.85 9.61 -2.87
CA GLY A 85 7.26 10.22 -1.61
C GLY A 85 8.31 9.36 -0.90
N GLY A 86 9.48 9.93 -0.62
CA GLY A 86 10.44 9.40 0.36
C GLY A 86 10.29 10.14 1.68
N GLY A 87 10.29 9.44 2.81
CA GLY A 87 10.04 10.01 4.14
C GLY A 87 11.04 11.09 4.56
N LEU A 88 10.80 12.34 4.12
CA LEU A 88 11.47 13.57 4.56
C LEU A 88 10.53 14.78 4.60
N LEU A 89 9.21 14.60 4.57
CA LEU A 89 8.31 15.68 4.94
C LEU A 89 8.10 15.65 6.45
N GLY A 90 8.69 16.65 7.12
CA GLY A 90 8.58 16.92 8.55
C GLY A 90 7.16 17.24 8.99
N GLY A 91 6.31 16.22 9.05
CA GLY A 91 5.05 16.22 9.76
C GLY A 91 5.06 15.04 10.70
N THR A 92 5.14 15.29 12.00
CA THR A 92 4.84 14.29 13.02
C THR A 92 3.42 13.81 12.76
N MET A 93 3.25 12.65 12.10
CA MET A 93 1.97 11.95 12.16
C MET A 93 1.79 11.59 13.65
N PRO A 94 0.76 12.12 14.35
CA PRO A 94 0.53 11.73 15.71
C PRO A 94 0.14 10.26 15.69
N MET A 95 1.00 9.41 16.25
CA MET A 95 0.68 8.02 16.55
C MET A 95 -0.63 8.00 17.36
N PRO A 96 -1.69 7.33 16.91
CA PRO A 96 -2.86 7.09 17.75
C PRO A 96 -2.42 6.18 18.90
N GLY A 97 -2.17 6.75 20.09
CA GLY A 97 -1.86 5.99 21.30
C GLY A 97 -0.58 6.38 22.05
N ALA A 98 0.21 7.34 21.57
CA ALA A 98 1.33 7.87 22.38
C ALA A 98 0.79 8.87 23.42
N MET A 99 0.47 8.41 24.63
CA MET A 99 0.22 9.31 25.76
C MET A 99 1.51 10.09 26.10
N PRO A 100 1.45 11.40 26.37
CA PRO A 100 2.60 12.13 26.89
C PRO A 100 2.92 11.65 28.30
N ILE A 101 4.19 11.32 28.56
CA ILE A 101 4.69 10.99 29.91
C ILE A 101 4.73 12.30 30.73
N PRO A 102 3.93 12.44 31.80
CA PRO A 102 4.04 13.60 32.68
C PRO A 102 5.25 13.42 33.60
N GLY A 103 6.19 14.38 33.61
CA GLY A 103 7.16 14.48 34.72
C GLY A 103 8.62 14.80 34.42
N ALA A 104 9.02 15.18 33.20
CA ALA A 104 10.37 15.70 33.01
C ALA A 104 10.46 17.16 33.50
N VAL A 105 10.84 17.34 34.76
CA VAL A 105 11.23 18.63 35.33
C VAL A 105 12.65 18.95 34.84
N PRO A 106 12.91 20.07 34.15
CA PRO A 106 14.27 20.42 33.76
C PRO A 106 15.08 20.86 34.98
N MET A 107 16.32 20.37 35.09
CA MET A 107 17.38 20.95 35.93
C MET A 107 18.03 22.13 35.20
#